data_AF-A0AAV5XNZ3-F1
#
_entry.id   AF-A0AAV5XNZ3-F1
#
_cell.length_a   1.000
_cell.length_b   1.000
_cell.length_c   1.000
_cell.angle_alpha   90.00
_cell.angle_beta   90.00
_cell.angle_gamma   90.00
#
_symmetry.space_group_name_H-M   'P 1'
#
loop_
_entity.id
_entity.type
_entity.pdbx_description
1 polymer ?
#
loop_
_entity_poly.entity_id
_entity_poly.type
_entity_poly.pdbx_seq_one_letter_code
_entity_poly.pdbx_strand_id
1 'polypeptide(L)'
;MPRMTRRWRTWFLAALLVAAPAVAEAQLFFASRPDPAFEVGPLIVRAHITPDLGPVEIHVLWSLELPQNRSAAGMEQDLYLLWPGEVGATVAGQTVEPALGRYVEARGFTVIGEGRLPLVTQSLYAVGSDARAEAVPGGAPFVIFVQDSTALGLSPPATWIRIPWTPQMANRAWLMDLTLRVPGLVKPKKGTWLENVFVGDRHQISLTFNEVRDRPLFPMYFAHRDRLLRLADAPSELVVNFAQSDRLKIEQVFPPTSIRRLSESLESTEVVSLFLGTGEGIVPQNLSVQFGYFSRLQGIALVLIPLALLALGPALGPILGRAALRAGNTLSARLHLGGWSGALRPRESGVILPRALLAQLVPGRTTAAEVVALCGPPVEEREDLTSPSRKTLIYRGRRLVPEARRILGWLSAVRRWEVEAHEVRIELDADFVRDVEAQMRRYRLEPNEAGPAGSNP
;
A
#
# COMPACT_ATOMS: atom_id res chain seq x y z
N MET A 1 -38.44 -8.06 -3.30
CA MET A 1 -37.49 -7.00 -3.72
C MET A 1 -36.13 -7.24 -3.06
N PRO A 2 -35.10 -7.71 -3.81
CA PRO A 2 -33.72 -7.46 -3.39
C PRO A 2 -32.79 -7.16 -4.58
N ARG A 3 -32.35 -5.91 -4.76
CA ARG A 3 -31.26 -5.55 -5.69
C ARG A 3 -30.56 -4.27 -5.22
N MET A 4 -29.62 -4.35 -4.28
CA MET A 4 -28.73 -3.19 -4.05
C MET A 4 -27.37 -3.49 -3.40
N THR A 5 -26.81 -4.69 -3.55
CA THR A 5 -25.49 -5.01 -2.94
C THR A 5 -24.46 -5.60 -3.90
N ARG A 6 -24.80 -5.84 -5.18
CA ARG A 6 -23.88 -6.49 -6.12
C ARG A 6 -23.04 -5.53 -6.97
N ARG A 7 -23.44 -4.26 -7.13
CA ARG A 7 -22.74 -3.29 -7.99
C ARG A 7 -21.43 -2.77 -7.40
N TRP A 8 -21.24 -2.69 -6.08
CA TRP A 8 -20.01 -2.10 -5.52
C TRP A 8 -18.81 -3.06 -5.49
N ARG A 9 -19.04 -4.38 -5.49
CA ARG A 9 -17.97 -5.38 -5.54
C ARG A 9 -17.31 -5.49 -6.92
N THR A 10 -18.04 -5.21 -8.01
CA THR A 10 -17.48 -5.22 -9.37
C THR A 10 -16.58 -4.03 -9.66
N TRP A 11 -16.82 -2.87 -9.03
CA TRP A 11 -15.94 -1.70 -9.19
C TRP A 11 -14.62 -1.84 -8.42
N PHE A 12 -14.62 -2.54 -7.27
CA PHE A 12 -13.38 -2.82 -6.54
C PHE A 12 -12.48 -3.85 -7.23
N LEU A 13 -13.06 -4.82 -7.96
CA LEU A 13 -12.29 -5.78 -8.77
C LEU A 13 -11.82 -5.17 -10.11
N ALA A 14 -12.58 -4.24 -10.71
CA ALA A 14 -12.14 -3.50 -11.90
C ALA A 14 -11.05 -2.46 -11.57
N ALA A 15 -11.10 -1.81 -10.40
CA ALA A 15 -10.07 -0.89 -9.95
C ALA A 15 -8.75 -1.58 -9.54
N LEU A 16 -8.77 -2.89 -9.25
CA LEU A 16 -7.57 -3.66 -8.96
C LEU A 16 -6.79 -4.10 -10.22
N LEU A 17 -7.33 -3.84 -11.42
CA LEU A 17 -6.73 -4.24 -12.71
C LEU A 17 -6.13 -3.08 -13.53
N VAL A 18 -6.09 -1.85 -13.00
CA VAL A 18 -5.64 -0.65 -13.74
C VAL A 18 -4.26 -0.11 -13.29
N ALA A 19 -3.48 -0.88 -12.55
CA ALA A 19 -2.07 -0.54 -12.32
C ALA A 19 -1.20 -1.80 -12.41
N ALA A 20 -1.21 -2.44 -13.58
CA ALA A 20 -0.05 -3.24 -13.94
C ALA A 20 1.16 -2.27 -13.94
N PRO A 21 2.29 -2.63 -13.31
CA PRO A 21 3.51 -1.87 -13.51
C PRO A 21 3.83 -1.95 -15.00
N ALA A 22 3.72 -0.82 -15.71
CA ALA A 22 4.33 -0.71 -17.03
C ALA A 22 5.84 -0.88 -16.80
N VAL A 23 6.30 -2.09 -17.02
CA VAL A 23 7.72 -2.42 -17.22
C VAL A 23 8.01 -2.03 -18.67
N ALA A 24 8.09 -0.73 -18.91
CA ALA A 24 8.79 -0.26 -20.09
C ALA A 24 10.27 -0.26 -19.72
N GLU A 25 11.16 -0.69 -20.61
CA GLU A 25 11.98 0.21 -21.44
C GLU A 25 12.80 -0.57 -22.51
N ALA A 26 12.27 -0.87 -23.70
CA ALA A 26 13.13 -1.37 -24.80
C ALA A 26 13.98 -0.26 -25.42
N GLN A 27 15.27 -0.51 -25.61
CA GLN A 27 16.08 0.28 -26.54
C GLN A 27 16.60 -0.66 -27.62
N LEU A 28 16.28 -0.34 -28.87
CA LEU A 28 16.65 -1.13 -30.05
C LEU A 28 17.16 -0.19 -31.13
N PHE A 29 18.33 -0.51 -31.65
CA PHE A 29 18.90 0.20 -32.79
C PHE A 29 18.57 -0.55 -34.07
N PHE A 30 18.20 0.21 -35.10
CA PHE A 30 17.92 -0.30 -36.43
C PHE A 30 18.74 0.45 -37.47
N ALA A 31 19.18 -0.26 -38.51
CA ALA A 31 19.67 0.35 -39.73
C ALA A 31 18.51 0.74 -40.67
N SER A 32 18.76 1.64 -41.61
CA SER A 32 17.77 1.90 -42.66
C SER A 32 17.66 0.75 -43.68
N ARG A 33 18.77 0.02 -43.93
CA ARG A 33 18.85 -1.14 -44.84
C ARG A 33 18.82 -2.47 -44.08
N PRO A 34 18.28 -3.55 -44.70
CA PRO A 34 18.33 -4.89 -44.14
C PRO A 34 19.76 -5.43 -44.05
N ASP A 35 19.96 -6.40 -43.16
CA ASP A 35 21.22 -7.13 -42.93
C ASP A 35 22.42 -6.19 -42.72
N PRO A 36 22.39 -5.35 -41.67
CA PRO A 36 23.44 -4.38 -41.42
C PRO A 36 24.79 -5.07 -41.23
N ALA A 37 25.80 -4.52 -41.91
CA ALA A 37 27.16 -5.06 -41.90
C ALA A 37 28.02 -4.54 -40.74
N PHE A 38 27.41 -3.99 -39.70
CA PHE A 38 28.08 -3.40 -38.54
C PHE A 38 27.23 -3.59 -37.28
N GLU A 39 27.89 -3.46 -36.14
CA GLU A 39 27.31 -3.64 -34.82
C GLU A 39 27.42 -2.33 -34.01
N VAL A 40 26.66 -2.22 -32.92
CA VAL A 40 26.70 -1.05 -32.04
C VAL A 40 27.58 -1.38 -30.84
N GLY A 41 28.64 -0.61 -30.64
CA GLY A 41 29.59 -0.85 -29.57
C GLY A 41 30.76 0.13 -29.58
N PRO A 42 31.20 0.64 -28.42
CA PRO A 42 30.56 0.51 -27.09
C PRO A 42 29.18 1.19 -27.06
N LEU A 43 28.31 0.81 -26.11
CA LEU A 43 27.00 1.44 -25.89
C LEU A 43 26.79 1.71 -24.40
N ILE A 44 26.61 2.97 -24.02
CA ILE A 44 26.36 3.39 -22.65
C ILE A 44 25.06 4.17 -22.60
N VAL A 45 24.08 3.64 -21.87
CA VAL A 45 22.82 4.35 -21.60
C VAL A 45 22.88 4.88 -20.19
N ARG A 46 22.94 6.19 -20.03
CA ARG A 46 23.16 6.83 -18.74
C ARG A 46 22.01 7.74 -18.35
N ALA A 47 21.31 7.40 -17.28
CA ALA A 47 20.29 8.26 -16.67
C ALA A 47 20.88 9.12 -15.55
N HIS A 48 20.52 10.40 -15.52
CA HIS A 48 20.94 11.35 -14.49
C HIS A 48 19.77 11.74 -13.60
N ILE A 49 19.83 11.28 -12.35
CA ILE A 49 18.80 11.54 -11.35
C ILE A 49 19.26 12.65 -10.43
N THR A 50 18.38 13.65 -10.30
CA THR A 50 18.53 14.75 -9.35
C THR A 50 17.48 14.64 -8.23
N PRO A 51 17.74 15.25 -7.06
CA PRO A 51 16.78 15.28 -5.96
C PRO A 51 15.45 15.98 -6.27
N ASP A 52 15.39 16.79 -7.33
CA ASP A 52 14.16 17.46 -7.77
C ASP A 52 13.17 16.50 -8.42
N LEU A 53 13.62 15.28 -8.78
CA LEU A 53 12.81 14.18 -9.33
C LEU A 53 11.97 14.57 -10.55
N GLY A 54 12.45 15.58 -11.31
CA GLY A 54 11.84 16.04 -12.55
C GLY A 54 12.07 15.09 -13.73
N PRO A 55 11.84 15.56 -14.98
CA PRO A 55 12.17 14.80 -16.17
C PRO A 55 13.66 14.42 -16.16
N VAL A 56 13.94 13.13 -16.36
CA VAL A 56 15.29 12.59 -16.27
C VAL A 56 16.02 12.82 -17.57
N GLU A 57 17.25 13.31 -17.47
CA GLU A 57 18.16 13.41 -18.60
C GLU A 57 18.85 12.07 -18.84
N ILE A 58 18.73 11.54 -20.05
CA ILE A 58 19.36 10.29 -20.48
C ILE A 58 20.32 10.60 -21.61
N HIS A 59 21.56 10.18 -21.45
CA HIS A 59 22.56 10.17 -22.51
C HIS A 59 22.67 8.76 -23.06
N VAL A 60 22.40 8.60 -24.35
CA VAL A 60 22.67 7.37 -25.07
C VAL A 60 23.98 7.61 -25.81
N LEU A 61 25.06 7.02 -25.32
CA LEU A 61 26.38 7.13 -25.93
C LEU A 61 26.72 5.87 -26.71
N TRP A 62 27.15 5.98 -27.96
CA TRP A 62 27.54 4.79 -28.74
C TRP A 62 28.59 5.07 -29.81
N SER A 63 29.22 4.00 -30.31
CA SER A 63 29.96 3.99 -31.57
C SER A 63 29.49 2.83 -32.46
N LEU A 64 29.94 2.80 -33.71
CA LEU A 64 29.71 1.67 -34.60
C LEU A 64 30.97 0.83 -34.73
N GLU A 65 30.80 -0.47 -34.55
CA GLU A 65 31.85 -1.45 -34.78
C GLU A 65 31.72 -2.03 -36.20
N LEU A 66 32.71 -1.70 -37.03
CA LEU A 66 32.87 -2.23 -38.37
C LEU A 66 33.67 -3.54 -38.33
N PRO A 67 33.23 -4.62 -39.02
CA PRO A 67 34.01 -5.82 -39.18
C PRO A 67 35.35 -5.52 -39.87
N GLN A 68 36.44 -6.12 -39.37
CA GLN A 68 37.80 -5.86 -39.85
C GLN A 68 37.99 -6.08 -41.37
N ASN A 69 37.14 -6.92 -41.98
CA ASN A 69 37.21 -7.29 -43.39
C ASN A 69 36.39 -6.38 -44.32
N ARG A 70 35.76 -5.31 -43.81
CA ARG A 70 34.95 -4.40 -44.64
C ARG A 70 35.35 -2.94 -44.45
N SER A 71 35.41 -2.23 -45.57
CA SER A 71 35.60 -0.78 -45.60
C SER A 71 34.30 -0.07 -45.22
N ALA A 72 34.42 1.09 -44.55
CA ALA A 72 33.29 1.98 -44.28
C ALA A 72 32.62 2.54 -45.55
N ALA A 73 33.30 2.47 -46.70
CA ALA A 73 32.77 2.91 -47.99
C ALA A 73 31.50 2.11 -48.37
N GLY A 74 30.38 2.81 -48.53
CA GLY A 74 29.08 2.21 -48.88
C GLY A 74 28.21 1.78 -47.69
N MET A 75 28.68 1.98 -46.45
CA MET A 75 27.90 1.72 -45.23
C MET A 75 27.06 2.91 -44.77
N GLU A 76 27.16 4.04 -45.45
CA GLU A 76 26.43 5.27 -45.14
C GLU A 76 24.92 5.03 -45.12
N GLN A 77 24.33 5.17 -43.94
CA GLN A 77 22.91 5.04 -43.75
C GLN A 77 22.45 5.63 -42.42
N ASP A 78 21.26 6.20 -42.41
CA ASP A 78 20.63 6.60 -41.16
C ASP A 78 20.39 5.39 -40.26
N LEU A 79 20.47 5.64 -38.96
CA LEU A 79 20.05 4.68 -37.94
C LEU A 79 18.74 5.13 -37.34
N TYR A 80 18.05 4.21 -36.69
CA TYR A 80 16.86 4.49 -35.92
C TYR A 80 16.99 3.91 -34.52
N LEU A 81 16.55 4.67 -33.54
CA LEU A 81 16.41 4.22 -32.16
C LEU A 81 14.92 4.12 -31.84
N LEU A 82 14.47 2.92 -31.51
CA LEU A 82 13.16 2.75 -30.89
C LEU A 82 13.31 2.94 -29.39
N TRP A 83 12.72 4.01 -28.90
CA TRP A 83 12.72 4.39 -27.51
C TRP A 83 11.34 4.12 -26.87
N PRO A 84 11.30 3.62 -25.64
CA PRO A 84 10.07 3.31 -24.94
C PRO A 84 9.58 4.55 -24.16
N GLY A 85 8.31 4.90 -24.28
CA GLY A 85 7.78 6.10 -23.63
C GLY A 85 7.99 7.39 -24.44
N GLU A 86 7.60 8.49 -23.81
CA GLU A 86 7.69 9.85 -24.36
C GLU A 86 9.08 10.43 -24.14
N VAL A 87 9.51 11.28 -25.06
CA VAL A 87 10.70 12.12 -24.91
C VAL A 87 10.30 13.58 -25.05
N GLY A 88 10.88 14.43 -24.20
CA GLY A 88 10.71 15.86 -24.31
C GLY A 88 11.44 16.41 -25.53
N ALA A 89 10.81 17.36 -26.23
CA ALA A 89 11.50 18.13 -27.26
C ALA A 89 12.54 19.04 -26.60
N THR A 90 13.82 18.87 -26.97
CA THR A 90 14.93 19.60 -26.34
C THR A 90 15.44 20.74 -27.23
N VAL A 91 15.24 20.68 -28.54
CA VAL A 91 15.69 21.74 -29.47
C VAL A 91 14.53 22.64 -29.89
N ALA A 92 14.35 23.75 -29.18
CA ALA A 92 13.33 24.75 -29.50
C ALA A 92 13.60 25.40 -30.88
N GLY A 93 12.55 25.50 -31.71
CA GLY A 93 12.57 26.29 -32.96
C GLY A 93 13.06 25.57 -34.22
N GLN A 94 13.40 24.28 -34.17
CA GLN A 94 13.73 23.54 -35.39
C GLN A 94 12.50 22.92 -36.05
N THR A 95 12.50 22.90 -37.39
CA THR A 95 11.41 22.37 -38.21
C THR A 95 11.25 20.86 -37.98
N VAL A 96 10.03 20.47 -37.62
CA VAL A 96 9.60 19.08 -37.51
C VAL A 96 9.79 18.36 -38.85
N GLU A 97 10.02 17.05 -38.84
CA GLU A 97 10.20 16.25 -40.05
C GLU A 97 8.92 15.46 -40.39
N PRO A 98 8.01 15.97 -41.25
CA PRO A 98 6.68 15.39 -41.42
C PRO A 98 6.71 14.04 -42.15
N ALA A 99 7.86 13.66 -42.74
CA ALA A 99 8.04 12.36 -43.35
C ALA A 99 8.08 11.24 -42.29
N LEU A 100 8.63 11.52 -41.11
CA LEU A 100 8.70 10.54 -40.01
C LEU A 100 7.32 10.28 -39.41
N GLY A 101 6.51 11.33 -39.25
CA GLY A 101 5.12 11.20 -38.80
C GLY A 101 4.29 10.34 -39.75
N ARG A 102 4.29 10.70 -41.04
CA ARG A 102 3.62 9.93 -42.10
C ARG A 102 4.07 8.47 -42.17
N TYR A 103 5.36 8.21 -41.92
CA TYR A 103 5.91 6.85 -41.90
C TYR A 103 5.32 5.99 -40.78
N VAL A 104 5.12 6.58 -39.61
CA VAL A 104 4.55 5.93 -38.43
C VAL A 104 3.03 5.76 -38.59
N GLU A 105 2.34 6.79 -39.09
CA GLU A 105 0.89 6.74 -39.38
C GLU A 105 0.54 5.69 -40.43
N ALA A 106 1.34 5.55 -41.49
CA ALA A 106 1.16 4.54 -42.52
C ALA A 106 1.22 3.09 -41.98
N ARG A 107 1.75 2.89 -40.77
CA ARG A 107 1.82 1.60 -40.07
C ARG A 107 0.68 1.39 -39.07
N GLY A 108 -0.29 2.30 -39.03
CA GLY A 108 -1.47 2.19 -38.17
C GLY A 108 -1.26 2.68 -36.74
N PHE A 109 -0.26 3.53 -36.51
CA PHE A 109 -0.05 4.22 -35.24
C PHE A 109 -0.57 5.66 -35.30
N THR A 110 -0.92 6.20 -34.14
CA THR A 110 -1.34 7.61 -34.01
C THR A 110 -0.17 8.40 -33.46
N VAL A 111 0.23 9.45 -34.17
CA VAL A 111 1.29 10.38 -33.73
C VAL A 111 0.71 11.37 -32.72
N ILE A 112 1.41 11.55 -31.59
CA ILE A 112 0.98 12.44 -30.50
C ILE A 112 1.99 13.55 -30.19
N GLY A 113 3.22 13.45 -30.73
CA GLY A 113 4.26 14.45 -30.54
C GLY A 113 5.37 14.27 -31.55
N GLU A 114 6.02 15.36 -31.93
CA GLU A 114 7.13 15.37 -32.87
C GLU A 114 8.15 16.41 -32.44
N GLY A 115 9.42 16.22 -32.77
CA GLY A 115 10.46 17.18 -32.40
C GLY A 115 11.86 16.75 -32.85
N ARG A 116 12.86 17.40 -32.25
CA ARG A 116 14.28 17.09 -32.46
C ARG A 116 15.03 17.03 -31.13
N LEU A 117 15.97 16.10 -31.07
CA LEU A 117 16.84 15.83 -29.92
C LEU A 117 18.27 16.28 -30.23
N PRO A 118 19.00 16.81 -29.24
CA PRO A 118 20.42 17.10 -29.35
C PRO A 118 21.17 15.81 -29.68
N LEU A 119 21.94 15.87 -30.76
CA LEU A 119 22.87 14.82 -31.15
C LEU A 119 24.24 15.46 -31.26
N VAL A 120 25.22 14.87 -30.59
CA VAL A 120 26.55 15.44 -30.44
C VAL A 120 27.59 14.35 -30.69
N THR A 121 28.70 14.71 -31.31
CA THR A 121 29.87 13.84 -31.48
C THR A 121 30.94 14.22 -30.45
N GLN A 122 31.60 13.23 -29.86
CA GLN A 122 32.67 13.43 -28.90
C GLN A 122 33.87 12.56 -29.26
N SER A 123 35.05 13.16 -29.37
CA SER A 123 36.30 12.43 -29.57
C SER A 123 36.76 11.78 -28.27
N LEU A 124 37.12 10.49 -28.34
CA LEU A 124 37.69 9.73 -27.22
C LEU A 124 39.11 10.17 -26.84
N TYR A 125 39.82 10.80 -27.77
CA TYR A 125 41.22 11.22 -27.60
C TYR A 125 41.39 12.70 -27.31
N ALA A 126 40.31 13.47 -27.36
CA ALA A 126 40.39 14.90 -27.09
C ALA A 126 40.52 15.14 -25.57
N VAL A 127 41.55 15.89 -25.18
CA VAL A 127 41.86 16.23 -23.79
C VAL A 127 41.83 17.76 -23.64
N GLY A 128 41.24 18.26 -22.56
CA GLY A 128 41.20 19.71 -22.28
C GLY A 128 40.10 20.46 -23.04
N SER A 129 40.34 21.71 -23.43
CA SER A 129 39.35 22.56 -24.12
C SER A 129 38.92 22.05 -25.50
N ASP A 130 39.74 21.18 -26.12
CA ASP A 130 39.45 20.51 -27.39
C ASP A 130 38.53 19.28 -27.23
N ALA A 131 38.24 18.85 -26.00
CA ALA A 131 37.27 17.78 -25.70
C ALA A 131 35.81 18.23 -25.84
N ARG A 132 35.56 19.40 -26.46
CA ARG A 132 34.24 19.96 -26.61
C ARG A 132 33.46 19.13 -27.62
N ALA A 133 32.36 18.57 -27.15
CA ALA A 133 31.47 17.78 -27.97
C ALA A 133 30.87 18.65 -29.10
N GLU A 134 30.94 18.18 -30.35
CA GLU A 134 30.53 18.90 -31.55
C GLU A 134 29.08 18.55 -31.91
N ALA A 135 28.20 19.55 -31.94
CA ALA A 135 26.79 19.33 -32.25
C ALA A 135 26.59 18.91 -33.71
N VAL A 136 25.84 17.84 -33.93
CA VAL A 136 25.43 17.42 -35.27
C VAL A 136 24.35 18.38 -35.78
N PRO A 137 24.55 19.02 -36.95
CA PRO A 137 23.59 19.97 -37.50
C PRO A 137 22.19 19.37 -37.62
N GLY A 138 21.19 20.07 -37.08
CA GLY A 138 19.78 19.66 -37.13
C GLY A 138 19.38 18.56 -36.14
N GLY A 139 20.29 17.99 -35.36
CA GLY A 139 19.97 16.98 -34.34
C GLY A 139 19.28 15.72 -34.88
N ALA A 140 18.73 14.92 -33.97
CA ALA A 140 17.99 13.70 -34.29
C ALA A 140 16.46 13.95 -34.26
N PRO A 141 15.76 13.90 -35.41
CA PRO A 141 14.31 14.05 -35.44
C PRO A 141 13.61 12.82 -34.85
N PHE A 142 12.51 13.05 -34.13
CA PHE A 142 11.73 12.00 -33.49
C PHE A 142 10.22 12.20 -33.64
N VAL A 143 9.50 11.10 -33.49
CA VAL A 143 8.05 11.03 -33.46
C VAL A 143 7.62 10.15 -32.30
N ILE A 144 6.72 10.67 -31.47
CA ILE A 144 6.06 9.96 -30.39
C ILE A 144 4.73 9.45 -30.93
N PHE A 145 4.47 8.17 -30.72
CA PHE A 145 3.29 7.49 -31.21
C PHE A 145 2.69 6.55 -30.18
N VAL A 146 1.40 6.31 -30.36
CA VAL A 146 0.60 5.37 -29.57
C VAL A 146 -0.14 4.43 -30.52
N GLN A 147 -0.52 3.28 -29.99
CA GLN A 147 -1.40 2.36 -30.67
C GLN A 147 -2.78 2.42 -30.01
N ASP A 148 -3.76 2.94 -30.75
CA ASP A 148 -5.16 2.86 -30.35
C ASP A 148 -5.77 1.56 -30.88
N SER A 149 -6.26 0.72 -29.96
CA SER A 149 -6.92 -0.54 -30.30
C SER A 149 -8.27 -0.59 -29.62
N THR A 150 -9.33 -0.84 -30.39
CA THR A 150 -10.69 -0.97 -29.87
C THR A 150 -10.84 -2.05 -28.81
N ALA A 151 -9.98 -3.08 -28.82
CA ALA A 151 -10.01 -4.20 -27.88
C ALA A 151 -9.20 -3.97 -26.60
N LEU A 152 -8.06 -3.25 -26.70
CA LEU A 152 -7.09 -3.12 -25.61
C LEU A 152 -6.94 -1.67 -25.09
N GLY A 153 -7.68 -0.72 -25.68
CA GLY A 153 -7.57 0.71 -25.38
C GLY A 153 -6.25 1.31 -25.84
N LEU A 154 -5.98 2.53 -25.40
CA LEU A 154 -4.75 3.28 -25.72
C LEU A 154 -3.52 2.57 -25.16
N SER A 155 -2.50 2.37 -25.98
CA SER A 155 -1.22 1.84 -25.50
C SER A 155 -0.40 2.89 -24.74
N PRO A 156 0.62 2.48 -23.97
CA PRO A 156 1.69 3.39 -23.60
C PRO A 156 2.30 4.06 -24.85
N PRO A 157 2.84 5.28 -24.71
CA PRO A 157 3.56 5.94 -25.78
C PRO A 157 4.91 5.26 -26.07
N ALA A 158 5.37 5.40 -27.31
CA ALA A 158 6.70 5.01 -27.76
C ALA A 158 7.25 6.09 -28.69
N THR A 159 8.56 6.15 -28.82
CA THR A 159 9.23 7.16 -29.65
C THR A 159 10.10 6.48 -30.71
N TRP A 160 9.94 6.91 -31.96
CA TRP A 160 10.78 6.53 -33.08
C TRP A 160 11.72 7.68 -33.43
N ILE A 161 13.03 7.48 -33.26
CA ILE A 161 14.05 8.51 -33.41
C ILE A 161 14.90 8.15 -34.63
N ARG A 162 15.03 9.06 -35.60
CA ARG A 162 15.96 8.94 -36.72
C ARG A 162 17.27 9.61 -36.34
N ILE A 163 18.36 8.87 -36.45
CA ILE A 163 19.72 9.32 -36.22
C ILE A 163 20.36 9.53 -37.60
N PRO A 164 20.59 10.78 -38.03
CA PRO A 164 21.19 11.05 -39.33
C PRO A 164 22.62 10.51 -39.36
N TRP A 165 23.01 9.90 -40.49
CA TRP A 165 24.38 9.43 -40.68
C TRP A 165 25.40 10.58 -40.59
N THR A 166 26.49 10.35 -39.86
CA THR A 166 27.68 11.21 -39.88
C THR A 166 28.94 10.37 -40.09
N PRO A 167 29.98 10.90 -40.76
CA PRO A 167 31.24 10.19 -40.94
C PRO A 167 31.90 9.75 -39.62
N GLN A 168 31.68 10.51 -38.54
CA GLN A 168 32.18 10.23 -37.19
C GLN A 168 31.59 8.93 -36.63
N MET A 169 30.37 8.54 -36.98
CA MET A 169 29.75 7.29 -36.50
C MET A 169 30.53 6.04 -36.92
N ALA A 170 31.15 6.07 -38.09
CA ALA A 170 31.98 4.97 -38.60
C ALA A 170 33.40 4.97 -38.03
N ASN A 171 33.78 5.99 -37.24
CA ASN A 171 35.12 6.13 -36.70
C ASN A 171 35.13 5.75 -35.21
N ARG A 172 35.82 4.66 -34.87
CA ARG A 172 35.96 4.15 -33.50
C ARG A 172 36.62 5.14 -32.53
N ALA A 173 37.25 6.21 -33.03
CA ALA A 173 37.79 7.29 -32.21
C ALA A 173 36.72 8.26 -31.68
N TRP A 174 35.49 8.16 -32.17
CA TRP A 174 34.38 9.04 -31.83
C TRP A 174 33.23 8.27 -31.19
N LEU A 175 32.60 8.92 -30.22
CA LEU A 175 31.33 8.54 -29.64
C LEU A 175 30.25 9.51 -30.11
N MET A 176 29.09 8.96 -30.38
CA MET A 176 27.85 9.71 -30.49
C MET A 176 27.23 9.85 -29.12
N ASP A 177 26.61 10.99 -28.82
CA ASP A 177 25.78 11.22 -27.64
C ASP A 177 24.42 11.79 -28.08
N LEU A 178 23.36 11.04 -27.81
CA LEU A 178 21.97 11.46 -27.97
C LEU A 178 21.37 11.79 -26.61
N THR A 179 21.00 13.05 -26.41
CA THR A 179 20.42 13.52 -25.15
C THR A 179 18.90 13.49 -25.20
N LEU A 180 18.29 12.69 -24.33
CA LEU A 180 16.86 12.54 -24.17
C LEU A 180 16.41 13.14 -22.84
N ARG A 181 15.25 13.79 -22.82
CA ARG A 181 14.61 14.23 -21.57
C ARG A 181 13.34 13.45 -21.35
N VAL A 182 13.36 12.47 -20.46
CA VAL A 182 12.27 11.50 -20.30
C VAL A 182 11.41 11.86 -19.09
N PRO A 183 10.15 12.31 -19.30
CA PRO A 183 9.22 12.54 -18.20
C PRO A 183 8.74 11.21 -17.60
N GLY A 184 8.52 11.19 -16.28
CA GLY A 184 7.89 10.04 -15.62
C GLY A 184 8.73 8.77 -15.55
N LEU A 185 10.03 8.84 -15.87
CA LEU A 185 10.97 7.73 -15.73
C LEU A 185 11.09 7.26 -14.27
N VAL A 186 11.14 8.22 -13.35
CA VAL A 186 11.14 7.97 -11.91
C VAL A 186 9.70 7.85 -11.43
N LYS A 187 9.33 6.68 -10.93
CA LYS A 187 7.98 6.40 -10.42
C LYS A 187 7.97 6.41 -8.89
N PRO A 188 7.01 7.09 -8.24
CA PRO A 188 6.87 7.01 -6.80
C PRO A 188 6.41 5.60 -6.40
N LYS A 189 7.08 5.03 -5.40
CA LYS A 189 6.69 3.78 -4.76
C LYS A 189 5.77 4.12 -3.59
N LYS A 190 4.53 3.64 -3.64
CA LYS A 190 3.53 3.91 -2.59
C LYS A 190 4.02 3.34 -1.26
N GLY A 191 4.27 4.23 -0.29
CA GLY A 191 4.46 3.92 1.12
C GLY A 191 3.24 4.36 1.94
N THR A 192 3.19 3.92 3.19
CA THR A 192 2.26 4.50 4.16
C THR A 192 2.71 5.91 4.56
N TRP A 193 1.78 6.76 5.01
CA TRP A 193 2.13 8.13 5.44
C TRP A 193 3.21 8.13 6.54
N LEU A 194 3.18 7.13 7.43
CA LEU A 194 4.14 6.97 8.51
C LEU A 194 5.53 6.65 7.95
N GLU A 195 5.62 5.73 6.98
CA GLU A 195 6.87 5.39 6.30
C GLU A 195 7.46 6.60 5.57
N ASN A 196 6.66 7.39 4.85
CA ASN A 196 7.17 8.55 4.13
C ASN A 196 7.71 9.64 5.07
N VAL A 197 7.13 9.80 6.28
CA VAL A 197 7.61 10.78 7.27
C VAL A 197 8.96 10.37 7.87
N PHE A 198 9.17 9.09 8.15
CA PHE A 198 10.39 8.60 8.81
C PHE A 198 11.49 8.13 7.84
N VAL A 199 11.10 7.61 6.68
CA VAL A 199 11.99 6.97 5.69
C VAL A 199 12.08 7.79 4.39
N GLY A 200 11.31 8.86 4.26
CA GLY A 200 11.29 9.69 3.06
C GLY A 200 10.49 9.07 1.92
N ASP A 201 10.30 9.85 0.85
CA ASP A 201 9.60 9.37 -0.34
C ASP A 201 10.47 8.36 -1.08
N ARG A 202 9.86 7.23 -1.45
CA ARG A 202 10.51 6.12 -2.13
C ARG A 202 10.20 6.22 -3.61
N HIS A 203 11.22 6.00 -4.42
CA HIS A 203 11.17 6.10 -5.87
C HIS A 203 11.79 4.86 -6.51
N GLN A 204 11.35 4.56 -7.71
CA GLN A 204 11.91 3.49 -8.52
C GLN A 204 12.21 4.04 -9.92
N ILE A 205 13.43 3.81 -10.38
CA ILE A 205 13.82 3.95 -11.77
C ILE A 205 14.05 2.55 -12.34
N SER A 206 13.71 2.35 -13.61
CA SER A 206 14.08 1.15 -14.35
C SER A 206 14.57 1.57 -15.73
N LEU A 207 15.77 1.15 -16.09
CA LEU A 207 16.31 1.22 -17.45
C LEU A 207 16.33 -0.18 -18.02
N THR A 208 16.05 -0.34 -19.30
CA THR A 208 16.10 -1.64 -19.96
C THR A 208 16.70 -1.54 -21.35
N PHE A 209 17.18 -2.68 -21.83
CA PHE A 209 17.69 -2.88 -23.17
C PHE A 209 17.05 -4.15 -23.73
N ASN A 210 16.77 -4.19 -25.04
CA ASN A 210 16.18 -5.35 -25.72
C ASN A 210 14.76 -5.78 -25.26
N GLU A 211 13.97 -4.92 -24.62
CA GLU A 211 12.64 -5.27 -24.07
C GLU A 211 11.46 -5.02 -25.03
N VAL A 212 11.22 -5.88 -26.02
CA VAL A 212 10.21 -5.64 -27.07
C VAL A 212 8.74 -5.86 -26.67
N ARG A 213 8.42 -6.23 -25.42
CA ARG A 213 7.08 -6.73 -25.05
C ARG A 213 5.96 -5.67 -25.04
N ASP A 214 6.31 -4.39 -25.02
CA ASP A 214 5.30 -3.33 -25.02
C ASP A 214 4.51 -3.27 -26.35
N ARG A 215 3.20 -3.01 -26.22
CA ARG A 215 2.24 -2.99 -27.33
C ARG A 215 2.66 -2.17 -28.55
N PRO A 216 3.12 -0.92 -28.44
CA PRO A 216 3.56 -0.15 -29.62
C PRO A 216 4.96 -0.56 -30.11
N LEU A 217 5.79 -1.15 -29.24
CA LEU A 217 7.17 -1.50 -29.54
C LEU A 217 7.25 -2.79 -30.37
N PHE A 218 6.48 -3.82 -30.00
CA PHE A 218 6.53 -5.12 -30.67
C PHE A 218 6.23 -5.05 -32.17
N PRO A 219 5.16 -4.40 -32.66
CA PRO A 219 4.88 -4.35 -34.10
C PRO A 219 5.92 -3.53 -34.87
N MET A 220 6.43 -2.44 -34.27
CA MET A 220 7.53 -1.67 -34.86
C MET A 220 8.80 -2.50 -34.95
N TYR A 221 9.17 -3.20 -33.88
CA TYR A 221 10.29 -4.15 -33.89
C TYR A 221 10.10 -5.24 -34.95
N PHE A 222 8.93 -5.90 -34.97
CA PHE A 222 8.63 -6.99 -35.88
C PHE A 222 8.75 -6.58 -37.36
N ALA A 223 8.32 -5.36 -37.69
CA ALA A 223 8.41 -4.79 -39.03
C ALA A 223 9.85 -4.47 -39.48
N HIS A 224 10.81 -4.36 -38.56
CA HIS A 224 12.21 -3.99 -38.85
C HIS A 224 13.22 -4.99 -38.28
N ARG A 225 12.77 -6.21 -37.95
CA ARG A 225 13.63 -7.23 -37.30
C ARG A 225 14.86 -7.61 -38.13
N ASP A 226 14.75 -7.48 -39.46
CA ASP A 226 15.80 -7.69 -40.46
C ASP A 226 16.84 -6.56 -40.49
N ARG A 227 16.56 -5.44 -39.83
CA ARG A 227 17.42 -4.25 -39.76
C ARG A 227 18.01 -4.01 -38.38
N LEU A 228 17.75 -4.92 -37.44
CA LEU A 228 18.20 -4.78 -36.06
C LEU A 228 19.74 -4.78 -36.00
N LEU A 229 20.31 -3.81 -35.30
CA LEU A 229 21.74 -3.80 -34.99
C LEU A 229 22.01 -4.64 -33.74
N ARG A 230 23.02 -5.50 -33.84
CA ARG A 230 23.50 -6.29 -32.71
C ARG A 230 24.45 -5.44 -31.85
N LEU A 231 24.55 -5.78 -30.57
CA LEU A 231 25.62 -5.27 -29.73
C LEU A 231 26.94 -5.93 -30.15
N ALA A 232 27.99 -5.11 -30.29
CA ALA A 232 29.33 -5.60 -30.52
C ALA A 232 29.96 -6.13 -29.23
N ASP A 233 31.09 -6.84 -29.34
CA ASP A 233 31.86 -7.33 -28.19
C ASP A 233 32.53 -6.22 -27.34
N ALA A 234 32.41 -4.97 -27.78
CA ALA A 234 32.80 -3.79 -27.01
C ALA A 234 31.97 -3.65 -25.71
N PRO A 235 32.49 -3.00 -24.66
CA PRO A 235 31.78 -2.85 -23.39
C PRO A 235 30.49 -2.04 -23.58
N SER A 236 29.37 -2.63 -23.18
CA SER A 236 28.06 -1.99 -23.16
C SER A 236 27.49 -1.99 -21.75
N GLU A 237 26.87 -0.89 -21.33
CA GLU A 237 26.39 -0.70 -19.96
C GLU A 237 25.08 0.10 -19.89
N LEU A 238 24.21 -0.26 -18.95
CA LEU A 238 23.17 0.62 -18.42
C LEU A 238 23.68 1.27 -17.15
N VAL A 239 23.54 2.58 -17.02
CA VAL A 239 24.10 3.37 -15.92
C VAL A 239 23.03 4.31 -15.37
N VAL A 240 22.90 4.34 -14.05
CA VAL A 240 22.10 5.33 -13.33
C VAL A 240 23.03 6.12 -12.41
N ASN A 241 23.12 7.42 -12.67
CA ASN A 241 23.86 8.38 -11.87
C ASN A 241 22.90 9.10 -10.93
N PHE A 242 23.20 9.06 -9.65
CA PHE A 242 22.46 9.79 -8.62
C PHE A 242 23.31 10.95 -8.12
N ALA A 243 22.86 12.18 -8.36
CA ALA A 243 23.46 13.37 -7.78
C ALA A 243 23.20 13.44 -6.27
N GLN A 244 24.03 14.15 -5.52
CA GLN A 244 23.89 14.34 -4.06
C GLN A 244 23.81 13.02 -3.27
N SER A 245 24.85 12.20 -3.42
CA SER A 245 25.01 10.92 -2.72
C SER A 245 24.93 11.03 -1.19
N ASP A 246 25.22 12.20 -0.62
CA ASP A 246 25.12 12.49 0.82
C ASP A 246 23.69 12.40 1.37
N ARG A 247 22.68 12.57 0.51
CA ARG A 247 21.25 12.51 0.86
C ARG A 247 20.52 11.35 0.23
N LEU A 248 21.24 10.53 -0.52
CA LEU A 248 20.69 9.40 -1.25
C LEU A 248 20.70 8.16 -0.35
N LYS A 249 19.62 7.41 -0.41
CA LYS A 249 19.61 6.02 0.04
C LYS A 249 19.05 5.13 -1.04
N ILE A 250 19.91 4.21 -1.47
CA ILE A 250 19.53 3.11 -2.34
C ILE A 250 19.12 1.94 -1.45
N GLU A 251 17.90 1.47 -1.62
CA GLU A 251 17.33 0.38 -0.84
C GLU A 251 17.48 -0.96 -1.53
N GLN A 252 17.31 -0.98 -2.85
CA GLN A 252 17.34 -2.19 -3.65
C GLN A 252 17.87 -1.89 -5.05
N VAL A 253 18.73 -2.77 -5.55
CA VAL A 253 19.21 -2.79 -6.93
C VAL A 253 18.89 -4.17 -7.52
N PHE A 254 18.42 -4.19 -8.76
CA PHE A 254 18.18 -5.41 -9.52
C PHE A 254 18.72 -5.25 -10.95
N PRO A 255 19.39 -6.28 -11.51
CA PRO A 255 19.76 -7.55 -10.89
C PRO A 255 20.85 -7.39 -9.82
N PRO A 256 21.07 -8.41 -8.96
CA PRO A 256 22.15 -8.39 -7.96
C PRO A 256 23.57 -8.36 -8.56
N THR A 257 23.71 -8.64 -9.86
CA THR A 257 24.97 -8.58 -10.61
C THR A 257 25.37 -7.14 -10.98
N SER A 258 24.50 -6.16 -10.75
CA SER A 258 24.80 -4.75 -10.96
C SER A 258 25.88 -4.25 -10.00
N ILE A 259 26.70 -3.33 -10.47
CA ILE A 259 27.78 -2.70 -9.71
C ILE A 259 27.27 -1.40 -9.11
N ARG A 260 27.62 -1.16 -7.85
CA ARG A 260 27.35 0.10 -7.15
C ARG A 260 28.68 0.69 -6.68
N ARG A 261 28.96 1.93 -7.06
CA ARG A 261 30.19 2.65 -6.68
C ARG A 261 29.95 4.15 -6.59
N LEU A 262 30.81 4.85 -5.86
CA LEU A 262 30.88 6.32 -5.98
C LEU A 262 31.53 6.68 -7.32
N SER A 263 31.07 7.77 -7.93
CA SER A 263 31.69 8.31 -9.14
C SER A 263 33.10 8.80 -8.84
N GLU A 264 34.05 8.46 -9.69
CA GLU A 264 35.44 8.93 -9.59
C GLU A 264 35.61 10.37 -10.10
N SER A 265 34.77 10.78 -11.06
CA SER A 265 34.88 12.06 -11.76
C SER A 265 33.88 13.12 -11.27
N LEU A 266 32.80 12.71 -10.61
CA LEU A 266 31.74 13.61 -10.15
C LEU A 266 31.64 13.56 -8.63
N GLU A 267 31.82 14.71 -7.98
CA GLU A 267 31.70 14.84 -6.53
C GLU A 267 30.28 14.49 -6.07
N SER A 268 30.17 13.80 -4.94
CA SER A 268 28.91 13.38 -4.32
C SER A 268 27.94 12.74 -5.33
N THR A 269 28.44 11.90 -6.24
CA THR A 269 27.62 11.17 -7.20
C THR A 269 27.75 9.68 -6.95
N GLU A 270 26.63 8.99 -6.79
CA GLU A 270 26.60 7.53 -6.69
C GLU A 270 26.18 6.93 -8.04
N VAL A 271 26.89 5.89 -8.48
CA VAL A 271 26.73 5.25 -9.78
C VAL A 271 26.29 3.82 -9.57
N VAL A 272 25.19 3.44 -10.21
CA VAL A 272 24.75 2.05 -10.32
C VAL A 272 24.80 1.65 -11.79
N SER A 273 25.53 0.60 -12.13
CA SER A 273 25.64 0.13 -13.51
C SER A 273 25.39 -1.37 -13.66
N LEU A 274 24.95 -1.76 -14.86
CA LEU A 274 24.77 -3.13 -15.29
C LEU A 274 25.44 -3.30 -16.65
N PHE A 275 26.41 -4.21 -16.74
CA PHE A 275 27.00 -4.61 -18.01
C PHE A 275 25.96 -5.36 -18.86
N LEU A 276 25.85 -4.96 -20.13
CA LEU A 276 25.03 -5.60 -21.11
C LEU A 276 25.80 -6.77 -21.74
N GLY A 277 25.22 -7.96 -21.70
CA GLY A 277 25.74 -9.13 -22.40
C GLY A 277 25.44 -9.09 -23.90
N THR A 278 26.39 -9.57 -24.71
CA THR A 278 26.31 -9.68 -26.18
C THR A 278 25.70 -10.99 -26.68
N GLY A 279 25.20 -11.84 -25.75
CA GLY A 279 24.76 -13.20 -26.04
C GLY A 279 23.79 -13.30 -27.22
N GLU A 280 23.85 -14.43 -27.94
CA GLU A 280 22.97 -14.72 -29.09
C GLU A 280 21.50 -14.77 -28.67
N GLY A 281 20.82 -13.63 -28.75
CA GLY A 281 19.40 -13.50 -28.46
C GLY A 281 19.02 -12.15 -27.88
N ILE A 282 17.79 -11.73 -28.14
CA ILE A 282 17.18 -10.53 -27.53
C ILE A 282 16.73 -10.92 -26.12
N VAL A 283 17.68 -11.16 -25.23
CA VAL A 283 17.36 -11.31 -23.80
C VAL A 283 17.13 -9.91 -23.24
N PRO A 284 15.95 -9.62 -22.68
CA PRO A 284 15.71 -8.33 -22.06
C PRO A 284 16.63 -8.17 -20.85
N GLN A 285 17.38 -7.09 -20.82
CA GLN A 285 18.30 -6.77 -19.73
C GLN A 285 17.78 -5.52 -19.02
N ASN A 286 17.54 -5.61 -17.71
CA ASN A 286 16.93 -4.55 -16.93
C ASN A 286 17.81 -4.11 -15.77
N LEU A 287 17.95 -2.80 -15.56
CA LEU A 287 18.54 -2.21 -14.38
C LEU A 287 17.45 -1.45 -13.63
N SER A 288 17.01 -1.97 -12.50
CA SER A 288 16.04 -1.30 -11.62
C SER A 288 16.68 -0.90 -10.31
N VAL A 289 16.45 0.35 -9.89
CA VAL A 289 16.97 0.89 -8.65
C VAL A 289 15.84 1.52 -7.87
N GLN A 290 15.68 1.08 -6.62
CA GLN A 290 14.80 1.71 -5.64
C GLN A 290 15.63 2.59 -4.72
N PHE A 291 15.22 3.85 -4.61
CA PHE A 291 15.97 4.87 -3.90
C PHE A 291 15.04 5.89 -3.25
N GLY A 292 15.58 6.68 -2.33
CA GLY A 292 14.91 7.84 -1.75
C GLY A 292 15.93 8.94 -1.45
N TYR A 293 15.50 10.19 -1.62
CA TYR A 293 16.25 11.36 -1.18
C TYR A 293 15.69 11.85 0.15
N PHE A 294 16.57 12.04 1.13
CA PHE A 294 16.17 12.59 2.41
C PHE A 294 16.30 14.10 2.47
N SER A 295 15.29 14.75 3.05
CA SER A 295 15.43 16.15 3.46
C SER A 295 16.14 16.25 4.81
N ARG A 296 16.92 17.31 5.02
CA ARG A 296 17.54 17.59 6.34
C ARG A 296 16.51 17.71 7.47
N LEU A 297 15.28 18.08 7.13
CA LEU A 297 14.17 18.24 8.08
C LEU A 297 13.60 16.88 8.55
N GLN A 298 13.62 15.84 7.72
CA GLN A 298 13.17 14.50 8.12
C GLN A 298 14.03 13.92 9.25
N GLY A 299 15.34 14.19 9.24
CA GLY A 299 16.22 13.83 10.35
C GLY A 299 15.82 14.50 11.67
N ILE A 300 15.35 15.75 11.61
CA ILE A 300 14.86 16.49 12.78
C ILE A 300 13.50 15.95 13.25
N ALA A 301 12.63 15.52 12.33
CA ALA A 301 11.31 14.95 12.68
C ALA A 301 11.44 13.70 13.57
N LEU A 302 12.47 12.86 13.37
CA LEU A 302 12.75 11.71 14.24
C LEU A 302 13.02 12.11 15.70
N VAL A 303 13.54 13.32 15.94
CA VAL A 303 13.78 13.86 17.28
C VAL A 303 12.56 14.63 17.80
N LEU A 304 11.96 15.46 16.95
CA LEU A 304 10.83 16.31 17.34
C LEU A 304 9.54 15.52 17.59
N ILE A 305 9.26 14.45 16.85
CA ILE A 305 8.02 13.67 17.03
C ILE A 305 8.00 13.00 18.42
N PRO A 306 9.05 12.27 18.87
CA PRO A 306 9.11 11.77 20.23
C PRO A 306 9.08 12.89 21.27
N LEU A 307 9.78 14.01 21.04
CA LEU A 307 9.78 15.14 21.96
C LEU A 307 8.39 15.77 22.10
N ALA A 308 7.66 15.92 20.98
CA ALA A 308 6.29 16.42 20.96
C ALA A 308 5.32 15.43 21.61
N LEU A 309 5.46 14.12 21.37
CA LEU A 309 4.66 13.10 22.06
C LEU A 309 4.94 13.08 23.56
N LEU A 310 6.20 13.24 23.96
CA LEU A 310 6.59 13.38 25.36
C LEU A 310 6.02 14.65 25.99
N ALA A 311 6.02 15.77 25.27
CA ALA A 311 5.44 17.03 25.71
C ALA A 311 3.90 17.03 25.71
N LEU A 312 3.25 16.28 24.80
CA LEU A 312 1.80 16.09 24.76
C LEU A 312 1.30 15.03 25.75
N GLY A 313 2.15 14.09 26.17
CA GLY A 313 1.80 13.06 27.15
C GLY A 313 1.11 13.62 28.41
N PRO A 314 1.65 14.68 29.03
CA PRO A 314 1.02 15.38 30.16
C PRO A 314 -0.33 16.04 29.83
N ALA A 315 -0.55 16.48 28.60
CA ALA A 315 -1.78 17.16 28.17
C ALA A 315 -2.93 16.20 27.82
N LEU A 316 -2.62 14.96 27.41
CA LEU A 316 -3.60 13.92 27.10
C LEU A 316 -4.26 13.32 28.36
N GLY A 317 -3.54 13.26 29.48
CA GLY A 317 -4.05 12.77 30.77
C GLY A 317 -5.35 13.44 31.24
N PRO A 318 -5.42 14.78 31.34
CA PRO A 318 -6.63 15.47 31.78
C PRO A 318 -7.79 15.42 30.77
N ILE A 319 -7.53 15.29 29.46
CA ILE A 319 -8.57 15.21 28.42
C ILE A 319 -9.20 13.80 28.40
N LEU A 320 -8.36 12.75 28.44
CA LEU A 320 -8.83 11.36 28.54
C LEU A 320 -9.50 11.11 29.88
N GLY A 321 -9.00 11.67 30.98
CA GLY A 321 -9.65 11.57 32.29
C GLY A 321 -11.06 12.15 32.32
N ARG A 322 -11.29 13.31 31.68
CA ARG A 322 -12.63 13.95 31.61
C ARG A 322 -13.60 13.20 30.68
N ALA A 323 -13.10 12.58 29.61
CA ALA A 323 -13.91 11.74 28.72
C ALA A 323 -14.21 10.35 29.35
N ALA A 324 -13.24 9.74 30.03
CA ALA A 324 -13.37 8.46 30.72
C ALA A 324 -14.32 8.54 31.92
N LEU A 325 -14.36 9.67 32.64
CA LEU A 325 -15.33 9.86 33.74
C LEU A 325 -16.78 10.00 33.25
N ARG A 326 -17.01 10.58 32.06
CA ARG A 326 -18.35 10.68 31.46
C ARG A 326 -18.80 9.40 30.76
N ALA A 327 -17.87 8.66 30.14
CA ALA A 327 -18.15 7.38 29.51
C ALA A 327 -18.19 6.22 30.52
N GLY A 328 -17.40 6.29 31.60
CA GLY A 328 -17.27 5.24 32.61
C GLY A 328 -18.57 4.97 33.37
N ASN A 329 -19.33 6.01 33.73
CA ASN A 329 -20.61 5.85 34.43
C ASN A 329 -21.75 5.33 33.52
N THR A 330 -21.60 5.40 32.20
CA THR A 330 -22.61 4.93 31.24
C THR A 330 -22.26 3.59 30.59
N LEU A 331 -20.97 3.26 30.45
CA LEU A 331 -20.51 1.96 29.92
C LEU A 331 -20.37 0.87 30.99
N SER A 332 -19.96 1.21 32.23
CA SER A 332 -19.77 0.19 33.28
C SER A 332 -21.06 -0.47 33.75
N ALA A 333 -22.21 0.18 33.53
CA ALA A 333 -23.52 -0.42 33.79
C ALA A 333 -23.99 -1.42 32.70
N ARG A 334 -23.31 -1.48 31.54
CA ARG A 334 -23.82 -2.19 30.34
C ARG A 334 -22.88 -3.23 29.74
N LEU A 335 -21.58 -3.21 30.06
CA LEU A 335 -20.61 -4.15 29.51
C LEU A 335 -19.86 -4.85 30.63
N HIS A 336 -20.17 -6.14 30.81
CA HIS A 336 -19.42 -7.02 31.70
C HIS A 336 -18.41 -7.83 30.89
N LEU A 337 -17.16 -7.82 31.36
CA LEU A 337 -16.08 -8.70 30.94
C LEU A 337 -16.19 -10.01 31.70
N GLY A 338 -16.73 -11.05 31.07
CA GLY A 338 -16.93 -12.37 31.67
C GLY A 338 -16.00 -13.41 31.05
N GLY A 339 -15.38 -14.24 31.89
CA GLY A 339 -14.54 -15.37 31.49
C GLY A 339 -15.29 -16.42 30.66
N TRP A 340 -14.53 -17.15 29.83
CA TRP A 340 -14.91 -17.86 28.61
C TRP A 340 -16.05 -18.91 28.67
N SER A 341 -16.72 -19.12 29.80
CA SER A 341 -17.74 -20.18 29.95
C SER A 341 -18.81 -19.92 31.01
N GLY A 342 -19.11 -18.66 31.36
CA GLY A 342 -20.10 -18.35 32.39
C GLY A 342 -21.42 -17.81 31.83
N ALA A 343 -22.49 -18.61 31.85
CA ALA A 343 -23.84 -18.04 31.84
C ALA A 343 -23.94 -17.01 32.96
N LEU A 344 -24.46 -15.80 32.67
CA LEU A 344 -24.64 -14.73 33.66
C LEU A 344 -25.41 -15.29 34.85
N ARG A 345 -24.74 -15.45 36.00
CA ARG A 345 -25.36 -16.04 37.18
C ARG A 345 -26.42 -15.08 37.71
N PRO A 346 -27.66 -15.53 37.95
CA PRO A 346 -28.64 -14.75 38.69
C PRO A 346 -28.05 -14.35 40.04
N ARG A 347 -28.21 -13.09 40.44
CA ARG A 347 -27.85 -12.65 41.78
C ARG A 347 -29.07 -12.85 42.67
N GLU A 348 -28.94 -13.68 43.69
CA GLU A 348 -29.97 -13.94 44.68
C GLU A 348 -29.60 -13.25 46.00
N SER A 349 -30.58 -12.64 46.66
CA SER A 349 -30.43 -12.01 47.96
C SER A 349 -31.68 -12.30 48.81
N GLY A 350 -31.50 -12.67 50.08
CA GLY A 350 -32.58 -13.13 50.96
C GLY A 350 -32.92 -14.62 50.79
N VAL A 351 -34.01 -15.06 51.44
CA VAL A 351 -34.42 -16.48 51.47
C VAL A 351 -35.46 -16.72 50.39
N ILE A 352 -35.11 -17.49 49.35
CA ILE A 352 -36.02 -17.92 48.28
C ILE A 352 -36.37 -19.39 48.52
N LEU A 353 -37.62 -19.66 48.88
CA LEU A 353 -38.09 -21.03 49.14
C LEU A 353 -38.47 -21.72 47.82
N PRO A 354 -37.83 -22.83 47.44
CA PRO A 354 -38.17 -23.55 46.23
C PRO A 354 -39.51 -24.26 46.38
N ARG A 355 -40.26 -24.37 45.27
CA ARG A 355 -41.62 -24.94 45.25
C ARG A 355 -41.68 -26.38 45.78
N ALA A 356 -40.61 -27.15 45.56
CA ALA A 356 -40.49 -28.53 46.06
C ALA A 356 -40.41 -28.62 47.59
N LEU A 357 -39.92 -27.58 48.26
CA LEU A 357 -39.81 -27.49 49.71
C LEU A 357 -41.13 -27.00 50.32
N LEU A 358 -41.79 -26.03 49.67
CA LEU A 358 -43.16 -25.62 50.03
C LEU A 358 -44.17 -26.77 49.89
N ALA A 359 -43.97 -27.67 48.91
CA ALA A 359 -44.81 -28.85 48.73
C ALA A 359 -44.69 -29.88 49.86
N GLN A 360 -43.65 -29.80 50.70
CA GLN A 360 -43.46 -30.67 51.85
C GLN A 360 -44.19 -30.14 53.10
N LEU A 361 -44.62 -28.88 53.08
CA LEU A 361 -45.40 -28.27 54.16
C LEU A 361 -46.85 -28.72 54.03
N VAL A 362 -47.21 -29.77 54.76
CA VAL A 362 -48.58 -30.29 54.81
C VAL A 362 -49.37 -29.55 55.90
N PRO A 363 -50.46 -28.85 55.56
CA PRO A 363 -51.30 -28.18 56.56
C PRO A 363 -51.85 -29.16 57.60
N GLY A 364 -51.83 -28.76 58.87
CA GLY A 364 -52.29 -29.55 60.01
C GLY A 364 -51.37 -30.68 60.46
N ARG A 365 -50.22 -30.89 59.79
CA ARG A 365 -49.21 -31.88 60.19
C ARG A 365 -47.84 -31.28 60.49
N THR A 366 -47.45 -30.27 59.72
CA THR A 366 -46.13 -29.65 59.85
C THR A 366 -46.14 -28.63 60.99
N THR A 367 -45.19 -28.74 61.91
CA THR A 367 -45.06 -27.85 63.08
C THR A 367 -44.15 -26.65 62.79
N ALA A 368 -44.23 -25.58 63.57
CA ALA A 368 -43.39 -24.39 63.39
C ALA A 368 -41.88 -24.71 63.44
N ALA A 369 -41.47 -25.63 64.32
CA ALA A 369 -40.08 -26.06 64.43
C ALA A 369 -39.60 -26.80 63.17
N GLU A 370 -40.46 -27.64 62.58
CA GLU A 370 -40.18 -28.33 61.32
C GLU A 370 -40.14 -27.35 60.14
N VAL A 371 -40.99 -26.31 60.13
CA VAL A 371 -40.91 -25.24 59.12
C VAL A 371 -39.56 -24.53 59.20
N VAL A 372 -39.08 -24.16 60.38
CA VAL A 372 -37.76 -23.50 60.53
C VAL A 372 -36.62 -24.45 60.18
N ALA A 373 -36.73 -25.74 60.49
CA ALA A 373 -35.73 -26.74 60.12
C ALA A 373 -35.64 -26.95 58.60
N LEU A 374 -36.78 -26.91 57.89
CA LEU A 374 -36.86 -27.10 56.44
C LEU A 374 -36.55 -25.81 55.67
N CYS A 375 -37.10 -24.67 56.08
CA CYS A 375 -37.06 -23.39 55.37
C CYS A 375 -35.95 -22.44 55.86
N GLY A 376 -35.32 -22.72 57.01
CA GLY A 376 -34.43 -21.80 57.71
C GLY A 376 -35.18 -20.76 58.56
N PRO A 377 -34.45 -19.86 59.25
CA PRO A 377 -35.06 -18.82 60.07
C PRO A 377 -35.89 -17.83 59.22
N PRO A 378 -37.08 -17.42 59.69
CA PRO A 378 -37.91 -16.46 58.97
C PRO A 378 -37.27 -15.07 58.99
N VAL A 379 -37.61 -14.24 58.00
CA VAL A 379 -37.13 -12.85 57.90
C VAL A 379 -37.96 -11.93 58.81
N GLU A 380 -39.27 -12.17 58.89
CA GLU A 380 -40.18 -11.50 59.83
C GLU A 380 -41.14 -12.55 60.43
N GLU A 381 -41.37 -12.47 61.75
CA GLU A 381 -42.44 -13.19 62.45
C GLU A 381 -43.50 -12.16 62.87
N ARG A 382 -44.77 -12.42 62.55
CA ARG A 382 -45.90 -11.60 63.00
C ARG A 382 -46.81 -12.44 63.88
N GLU A 383 -47.16 -11.91 65.03
CA GLU A 383 -48.12 -12.51 65.94
C GLU A 383 -49.40 -11.67 65.93
N ASP A 384 -50.55 -12.32 65.76
CA ASP A 384 -51.82 -11.61 65.75
C ASP A 384 -52.25 -11.30 67.18
N LEU A 385 -52.23 -10.01 67.55
CA LEU A 385 -52.56 -9.53 68.89
C LEU A 385 -54.00 -9.84 69.32
N THR A 386 -54.90 -10.12 68.36
CA THR A 386 -56.31 -10.47 68.63
C THR A 386 -56.54 -11.97 68.80
N SER A 387 -55.56 -12.80 68.46
CA SER A 387 -55.61 -14.26 68.56
C SER A 387 -54.19 -14.80 68.77
N PRO A 388 -53.70 -14.90 70.03
CA PRO A 388 -52.31 -15.25 70.32
C PRO A 388 -51.89 -16.66 69.90
N SER A 389 -52.83 -17.51 69.47
CA SER A 389 -52.52 -18.81 68.87
C SER A 389 -52.09 -18.74 67.41
N ARG A 390 -52.23 -17.58 66.75
CA ARG A 390 -51.90 -17.40 65.33
C ARG A 390 -50.62 -16.62 65.12
N LYS A 391 -49.75 -17.24 64.34
CA LYS A 391 -48.45 -16.68 63.97
C LYS A 391 -48.26 -16.77 62.47
N THR A 392 -47.67 -15.76 61.87
CA THR A 392 -47.34 -15.73 60.44
C THR A 392 -45.84 -15.59 60.27
N LEU A 393 -45.23 -16.60 59.66
CA LEU A 393 -43.83 -16.59 59.28
C LEU A 393 -43.69 -16.05 57.86
N ILE A 394 -42.87 -15.02 57.68
CA ILE A 394 -42.67 -14.36 56.39
C ILE A 394 -41.24 -14.58 55.92
N TYR A 395 -41.11 -15.20 54.75
CA TYR A 395 -39.86 -15.39 54.04
C TYR A 395 -39.82 -14.46 52.83
N ARG A 396 -38.78 -13.62 52.73
CA ARG A 396 -38.59 -12.70 51.61
C ARG A 396 -37.24 -12.94 50.94
N GLY A 397 -37.28 -13.04 49.61
CA GLY A 397 -36.11 -13.18 48.77
C GLY A 397 -36.27 -12.42 47.45
N ARG A 398 -35.15 -12.02 46.85
CA ARG A 398 -35.11 -11.30 45.57
C ARG A 398 -34.12 -11.99 44.64
N ARG A 399 -34.55 -12.27 43.41
CA ARG A 399 -33.71 -12.81 42.34
C ARG A 399 -33.59 -11.79 41.22
N LEU A 400 -32.36 -11.42 40.90
CA LEU A 400 -32.02 -10.55 39.77
C LEU A 400 -31.74 -11.41 38.55
N VAL A 401 -32.64 -11.36 37.57
CA VAL A 401 -32.54 -12.14 36.33
C VAL A 401 -32.05 -11.23 35.19
N PRO A 402 -30.91 -11.55 34.55
CA PRO A 402 -30.39 -10.77 33.44
C PRO A 402 -31.09 -11.14 32.12
N GLU A 403 -31.53 -10.14 31.34
CA GLU A 403 -31.99 -10.38 29.97
C GLU A 403 -30.87 -10.06 28.97
N ALA A 404 -30.22 -11.11 28.46
CA ALA A 404 -29.15 -11.01 27.49
C ALA A 404 -29.71 -10.79 26.06
N ARG A 405 -29.14 -9.84 25.30
CA ARG A 405 -29.54 -9.62 23.89
C ARG A 405 -28.60 -10.29 22.89
N ARG A 406 -27.28 -10.28 23.14
CA ARG A 406 -26.26 -10.85 22.24
C ARG A 406 -25.03 -11.23 23.05
N ILE A 407 -24.51 -12.42 22.80
CA ILE A 407 -23.21 -12.91 23.29
C ILE A 407 -22.27 -12.81 22.09
N LEU A 408 -21.19 -12.03 22.20
CA LEU A 408 -20.18 -11.93 21.15
C LEU A 408 -18.81 -12.09 21.80
N GLY A 409 -18.36 -13.35 21.90
CA GLY A 409 -17.10 -13.72 22.53
C GLY A 409 -17.03 -13.28 24.00
N TRP A 410 -16.01 -12.49 24.34
CA TRP A 410 -15.68 -12.00 25.68
C TRP A 410 -16.59 -10.84 26.17
N LEU A 411 -17.54 -10.40 25.34
CA LEU A 411 -18.45 -9.29 25.63
C LEU A 411 -19.90 -9.79 25.69
N SER A 412 -20.51 -9.70 26.88
CA SER A 412 -21.95 -9.89 27.07
C SER A 412 -22.63 -8.55 27.35
N ALA A 413 -23.53 -8.14 26.47
CA ALA A 413 -24.36 -6.95 26.67
C ALA A 413 -25.70 -7.34 27.33
N VAL A 414 -25.89 -6.94 28.58
CA VAL A 414 -27.16 -7.10 29.31
C VAL A 414 -28.09 -5.96 28.89
N ARG A 415 -29.29 -6.29 28.39
CA ARG A 415 -30.26 -5.26 27.96
C ARG A 415 -30.96 -4.63 29.17
N ARG A 416 -31.27 -5.45 30.17
CA ARG A 416 -32.01 -5.07 31.38
C ARG A 416 -31.89 -6.12 32.48
N TRP A 417 -32.11 -5.69 33.71
CA TRP A 417 -32.27 -6.55 34.88
C TRP A 417 -33.74 -6.56 35.29
N GLU A 418 -34.33 -7.74 35.44
CA GLU A 418 -35.65 -7.92 36.02
C GLU A 418 -35.50 -8.47 37.45
N VAL A 419 -36.30 -7.93 38.37
CA VAL A 419 -36.34 -8.40 39.76
C VAL A 419 -37.54 -9.30 39.94
N GLU A 420 -37.30 -10.54 40.36
CA GLU A 420 -38.32 -11.42 40.90
C GLU A 420 -38.29 -11.32 42.43
N ALA A 421 -39.28 -10.64 43.01
CA ALA A 421 -39.47 -10.61 44.45
C ALA A 421 -40.39 -11.77 44.85
N HIS A 422 -39.87 -12.64 45.72
CA HIS A 422 -40.56 -13.78 46.29
C HIS A 422 -40.91 -13.46 47.74
N GLU A 423 -42.19 -13.51 48.06
CA GLU A 423 -42.69 -13.42 49.43
C GLU A 423 -43.54 -14.67 49.69
N VAL A 424 -43.14 -15.44 50.70
CA VAL A 424 -43.92 -16.60 51.16
C VAL A 424 -44.39 -16.31 52.58
N ARG A 425 -45.69 -16.44 52.79
CA ARG A 425 -46.35 -16.31 54.08
C ARG A 425 -46.86 -17.69 54.50
N ILE A 426 -46.41 -18.14 55.66
CA ILE A 426 -46.85 -19.39 56.26
C ILE A 426 -47.62 -19.03 57.51
N GLU A 427 -48.91 -19.29 57.52
CA GLU A 427 -49.76 -19.07 58.67
C GLU A 427 -49.79 -20.33 59.54
N LEU A 428 -49.54 -20.14 60.82
CA LEU A 428 -49.56 -21.16 61.86
C LEU A 428 -50.74 -20.88 62.78
N ASP A 429 -51.48 -21.91 63.17
CA ASP A 429 -52.50 -21.85 64.21
C ASP A 429 -52.23 -22.98 65.21
N ALA A 430 -52.08 -22.62 66.49
CA ALA A 430 -51.72 -23.54 67.56
C ALA A 430 -50.51 -24.44 67.21
N ASP A 431 -49.47 -23.81 66.63
CA ASP A 431 -48.17 -24.41 66.25
C ASP A 431 -48.16 -25.26 64.96
N PHE A 432 -49.30 -25.45 64.30
CA PHE A 432 -49.40 -26.19 63.03
C PHE A 432 -49.64 -25.28 61.83
N VAL A 433 -49.03 -25.61 60.69
CA VAL A 433 -49.26 -24.91 59.42
C VAL A 433 -50.74 -24.99 59.04
N ARG A 434 -51.37 -23.84 58.87
CA ARG A 434 -52.77 -23.72 58.44
C ARG A 434 -52.86 -23.41 56.95
N ASP A 435 -52.08 -22.45 56.50
CA ASP A 435 -52.07 -22.01 55.10
C ASP A 435 -50.68 -21.56 54.67
N VAL A 436 -50.41 -21.69 53.37
CA VAL A 436 -49.14 -21.32 52.73
C VAL A 436 -49.44 -20.50 51.48
N GLU A 437 -49.25 -19.19 51.57
CA GLU A 437 -49.41 -18.28 50.44
C GLU A 437 -48.03 -17.90 49.87
N ALA A 438 -47.82 -18.16 48.58
CA ALA A 438 -46.60 -17.79 47.88
C ALA A 438 -46.91 -16.74 46.80
N GLN A 439 -46.43 -15.51 47.03
CA GLN A 439 -46.59 -14.40 46.10
C GLN A 439 -45.28 -14.12 45.36
N MET A 440 -45.36 -14.06 44.03
CA MET A 440 -44.23 -13.67 43.18
C MET A 440 -44.57 -12.37 42.44
N ARG A 441 -43.79 -11.31 42.66
CA ARG A 441 -43.93 -10.04 41.95
C ARG A 441 -42.72 -9.81 41.06
N ARG A 442 -42.96 -9.53 39.79
CA ARG A 442 -41.91 -9.19 38.82
C ARG A 442 -41.97 -7.71 38.50
N TYR A 443 -40.86 -7.00 38.68
CA TYR A 443 -40.76 -5.58 38.33
C TYR A 443 -39.38 -5.21 37.82
N ARG A 444 -39.31 -4.06 37.12
CA ARG A 444 -38.10 -3.55 36.51
C ARG A 444 -37.27 -2.80 37.55
N LEU A 445 -35.96 -3.02 37.57
CA LEU A 445 -35.05 -2.21 38.37
C LEU A 445 -34.73 -0.91 37.60
N GLU A 446 -35.02 0.24 38.19
CA GLU A 446 -34.61 1.53 37.64
C GLU A 446 -33.09 1.73 37.86
N PRO A 447 -32.37 2.40 36.93
CA PRO A 447 -30.90 2.46 36.93
C PRO A 447 -30.26 3.03 38.20
N ASN A 448 -31.03 3.77 39.02
CA ASN A 448 -30.54 4.50 40.18
C ASN A 448 -30.52 3.68 41.48
N GLU A 449 -31.13 2.49 41.50
CA GLU A 449 -31.13 1.58 42.66
C GLU A 449 -30.06 0.48 42.58
N ALA A 450 -29.38 0.37 41.43
CA ALA A 450 -28.20 -0.48 41.28
C ALA A 450 -26.99 0.22 41.92
N GLY A 451 -26.89 0.14 43.25
CA GLY A 451 -25.76 0.68 44.00
C GLY A 451 -24.40 0.23 43.43
N PRO A 452 -23.34 1.02 43.64
CA PRO A 452 -22.02 0.75 43.07
C PRO A 452 -21.50 -0.62 43.50
N ALA A 453 -20.86 -1.31 42.56
CA ALA A 453 -20.17 -2.56 42.81
C ALA A 453 -19.03 -2.33 43.81
N GLY A 454 -19.29 -2.63 45.09
CA GLY A 454 -18.27 -2.59 46.13
C GLY A 454 -18.77 -2.02 47.46
N SER A 455 -19.66 -2.74 48.13
CA SER A 455 -19.79 -2.67 49.59
C SER A 455 -20.38 -3.97 50.09
N ASN A 456 -19.51 -4.90 50.49
CA ASN A 456 -19.90 -5.98 51.39
C ASN A 456 -20.25 -5.36 52.75
N PRO A 457 -21.30 -5.81 53.45
CA PRO A 457 -21.20 -5.96 54.89
C PRO A 457 -20.21 -7.08 55.26
#